data_AF-A0A1R1XDJ7-F1
#
_entry.id   AF-A0A1R1XDJ7-F1
#
_cell.length_a   1.000
_cell.length_b   1.000
_cell.length_c   1.000
_cell.angle_alpha   90.00
_cell.angle_beta   90.00
_cell.angle_gamma   90.00
#
_symmetry.space_group_name_H-M   'P 1'
#
loop_
_entity.id
_entity.type
_entity.pdbx_description
1 polymer ?
#
loop_
_entity_poly.entity_id
_entity_poly.type
_entity_poly.pdbx_seq_one_letter_code
_entity_poly.pdbx_strand_id
1 'polypeptide(L)'
;MAVNASECAIMAINCDDAVEMTLQRQTIRTTDNYTYLGYIMNSKWGVSDTIKNNKLKAQKALYSAYGFLNRSNVLTALKIKFINSA
;
A
#
# COMPACT_ATOMS: atom_id res chain seq x y z
N MET A 1 -12.62 24.73 -5.01
CA MET A 1 -11.59 23.91 -5.70
C MET A 1 -12.31 23.16 -6.81
N ALA A 2 -11.93 23.33 -8.08
CA ALA A 2 -12.55 22.63 -9.20
C ALA A 2 -11.73 21.36 -9.53
N VAL A 3 -12.40 20.24 -9.74
CA VAL A 3 -11.76 18.96 -10.11
C VAL A 3 -12.09 18.69 -11.57
N ASN A 4 -11.08 18.38 -12.37
CA ASN A 4 -11.28 18.09 -13.78
C ASN A 4 -11.77 16.65 -13.97
N ALA A 5 -13.05 16.47 -14.36
CA ALA A 5 -13.61 15.14 -14.51
C ALA A 5 -12.98 14.35 -15.67
N SER A 6 -12.35 14.99 -16.67
CA SER A 6 -11.66 14.28 -17.76
C SER A 6 -10.45 13.49 -17.28
N GLU A 7 -9.80 13.97 -16.23
CA GLU A 7 -8.63 13.34 -15.59
C GLU A 7 -9.03 12.29 -14.55
N CYS A 8 -10.32 12.20 -14.22
CA CYS A 8 -10.83 11.25 -13.25
C CYS A 8 -11.25 9.94 -13.93
N ALA A 9 -11.19 8.85 -13.17
CA ALA A 9 -11.78 7.57 -13.53
C ALA A 9 -12.28 6.88 -12.26
N ILE A 10 -13.31 6.05 -12.39
CA ILE A 10 -13.82 5.20 -11.31
C ILE A 10 -13.45 3.74 -11.54
N MET A 11 -13.05 3.06 -10.47
CA MET A 11 -12.81 1.62 -10.46
C MET A 11 -13.74 1.00 -9.42
N ALA A 12 -14.61 0.10 -9.86
CA ALA A 12 -15.43 -0.70 -8.97
C ALA A 12 -14.59 -1.87 -8.43
N ILE A 13 -14.53 -2.01 -7.10
CA ILE A 13 -13.82 -3.11 -6.43
C ILE A 13 -14.86 -3.94 -5.68
N ASN A 14 -14.90 -5.25 -5.96
CA ASN A 14 -15.83 -6.19 -5.32
C ASN A 14 -17.29 -5.77 -5.48
N CYS A 15 -17.65 -5.32 -6.69
CA CYS A 15 -18.99 -4.92 -7.07
C CYS A 15 -19.27 -5.52 -8.45
N ASP A 16 -20.39 -6.23 -8.57
CA ASP A 16 -20.80 -6.92 -9.80
C ASP A 16 -21.54 -5.99 -10.77
N ASP A 17 -22.03 -4.85 -10.27
CA ASP A 17 -22.83 -3.90 -11.02
C ASP A 17 -21.98 -2.77 -11.64
N ALA A 18 -22.43 -2.27 -12.79
CA ALA A 18 -21.86 -1.07 -13.39
C ALA A 18 -22.12 0.14 -12.48
N VAL A 19 -21.06 0.67 -11.88
CA VAL A 19 -21.13 1.90 -11.07
C VAL A 19 -21.05 3.10 -12.00
N GLU A 20 -22.04 3.98 -11.96
CA GLU A 20 -21.99 5.30 -12.58
C GLU A 20 -21.74 6.36 -11.51
N MET A 21 -20.78 7.26 -11.74
CA MET A 21 -20.48 8.37 -10.83
C MET A 21 -20.48 9.67 -11.61
N THR A 22 -21.14 10.70 -11.05
CA THR A 22 -21.07 12.05 -11.58
C THR A 22 -20.23 12.95 -10.67
N LEU A 23 -19.37 13.76 -11.27
CA LEU A 23 -18.56 14.77 -10.60
C LEU A 23 -18.74 16.09 -11.34
N GLN A 24 -19.16 17.14 -10.62
CA GLN A 24 -19.43 18.45 -11.21
C GLN A 24 -20.39 18.40 -12.42
N ARG A 25 -21.43 17.57 -12.34
CA ARG A 25 -22.43 17.32 -13.41
C ARG A 25 -21.87 16.62 -14.66
N GLN A 26 -20.67 16.04 -14.59
CA GLN A 26 -20.08 15.24 -15.65
C GLN A 26 -19.98 13.78 -15.18
N THR A 27 -20.41 12.83 -16.02
CA THR A 27 -20.21 11.40 -15.75
C THR A 27 -18.72 11.06 -15.89
N ILE A 28 -18.17 10.39 -14.88
CA ILE A 28 -16.78 9.93 -14.87
C ILE A 28 -16.69 8.59 -15.61
N ARG A 29 -15.64 8.42 -16.41
CA ARG A 29 -15.32 7.14 -17.07
C ARG A 29 -14.96 6.03 -16.07
N THR A 30 -15.33 4.80 -16.39
CA THR A 30 -14.88 3.61 -15.66
C THR A 30 -13.48 3.17 -16.11
N THR A 31 -12.72 2.51 -15.23
CA THR A 31 -11.41 1.90 -15.54
C THR A 31 -11.23 0.58 -14.81
N ASP A 32 -10.66 -0.40 -15.50
CA ASP A 32 -10.37 -1.72 -14.93
C ASP A 32 -9.03 -1.79 -14.18
N ASN A 33 -8.12 -0.85 -14.50
CA ASN A 33 -6.77 -0.82 -13.95
C ASN A 33 -6.41 0.58 -13.43
N TYR A 34 -5.65 0.61 -12.34
CA TYR A 34 -5.07 1.80 -11.75
C TYR A 34 -3.61 1.50 -11.44
N THR A 35 -2.69 2.28 -12.02
CA THR A 35 -1.26 2.11 -11.76
C THR A 35 -0.84 3.04 -10.64
N TYR A 36 -0.41 2.47 -9.52
CA TYR A 36 0.13 3.21 -8.39
C TYR A 36 1.55 2.75 -8.08
N LEU A 37 2.53 3.66 -8.17
CA LEU A 37 3.95 3.37 -7.91
C LEU A 37 4.46 2.13 -8.67
N GLY A 38 3.99 1.93 -9.91
CA GLY A 38 4.35 0.78 -10.76
C GLY A 38 3.54 -0.49 -10.51
N TYR A 39 2.63 -0.51 -9.52
CA TYR A 39 1.72 -1.63 -9.27
C TYR A 39 0.40 -1.42 -10.02
N ILE A 40 0.00 -2.43 -10.81
CA ILE A 40 -1.33 -2.47 -11.43
C ILE A 40 -2.32 -3.00 -10.40
N MET A 41 -3.15 -2.10 -9.88
CA MET A 41 -4.31 -2.42 -9.06
C MET A 41 -5.47 -2.70 -10.00
N ASN A 42 -6.09 -3.87 -9.86
CA ASN A 42 -7.29 -4.25 -10.60
C ASN A 42 -8.15 -5.17 -9.74
N SER A 43 -9.35 -5.49 -10.22
CA SER A 43 -10.30 -6.36 -9.52
C SER A 43 -9.74 -7.76 -9.19
N LYS A 44 -8.76 -8.23 -9.95
CA LYS A 44 -8.11 -9.54 -9.74
C LYS A 44 -7.07 -9.53 -8.64
N TRP A 45 -6.68 -8.36 -8.13
CA TRP A 45 -5.68 -8.22 -7.07
C TRP A 45 -4.40 -9.04 -7.32
N GLY A 46 -3.90 -9.06 -8.56
CA GLY A 46 -2.70 -9.84 -8.94
C GLY A 46 -1.43 -9.48 -8.14
N VAL A 47 -1.45 -8.36 -7.44
CA VAL A 47 -0.38 -7.90 -6.53
C VAL A 47 -0.51 -8.44 -5.10
N SER A 48 -1.59 -9.15 -4.76
CA SER A 48 -1.89 -9.63 -3.40
C SER A 48 -0.77 -10.49 -2.82
N ASP A 49 -0.23 -11.42 -3.60
CA ASP A 49 0.88 -12.27 -3.14
C ASP A 49 2.15 -11.47 -2.86
N THR A 50 2.43 -10.45 -3.67
CA THR A 50 3.56 -9.53 -3.44
C THR A 50 3.36 -8.72 -2.17
N ILE A 51 2.15 -8.18 -1.95
CA ILE A 51 1.79 -7.46 -0.71
C ILE A 51 1.93 -8.37 0.51
N LYS A 52 1.42 -9.60 0.44
CA LYS A 52 1.53 -10.61 1.51
C LYS A 52 2.99 -10.96 1.83
N ASN A 53 3.81 -11.16 0.80
CA ASN A 53 5.23 -11.44 0.97
C ASN A 53 5.96 -10.26 1.64
N ASN A 54 5.69 -9.03 1.20
CA ASN A 54 6.27 -7.82 1.79
C ASN A 54 5.85 -7.65 3.25
N LYS A 55 4.58 -7.91 3.58
CA LYS A 55 4.08 -7.93 4.96
C LYS A 55 4.86 -8.92 5.83
N LEU A 56 5.07 -10.15 5.35
CA LEU A 56 5.82 -11.17 6.09
C LEU A 56 7.29 -10.77 6.30
N LYS A 57 7.93 -10.16 5.29
CA LYS A 57 9.31 -9.65 5.42
C LYS A 57 9.39 -8.52 6.45
N ALA A 58 8.46 -7.56 6.40
CA ALA A 58 8.40 -6.47 7.37
C ALA A 58 8.19 -7.00 8.80
N GLN A 59 7.27 -7.96 8.98
CA GLN A 59 7.02 -8.58 10.27
C GLN A 59 8.27 -9.30 10.81
N LYS A 60 8.97 -10.08 9.96
CA LYS A 60 10.23 -10.72 10.35
C LYS A 60 11.29 -9.71 10.78
N ALA A 61 11.48 -8.64 9.99
CA ALA A 61 12.44 -7.58 10.31
C ALA A 61 12.13 -6.90 11.65
N LEU A 62 10.84 -6.59 11.91
CA LEU A 62 10.40 -6.01 13.18
C LEU A 62 10.69 -6.93 14.37
N TYR A 63 10.37 -8.22 14.26
CA TYR A 63 10.67 -9.17 15.34
C TYR A 63 12.17 -9.35 15.56
N SER A 64 12.98 -9.36 14.51
CA SER A 64 14.43 -9.41 14.63
C SER A 64 14.99 -8.16 15.32
N ALA A 65 14.51 -6.97 14.95
CA ALA A 65 14.90 -5.71 15.59
C ALA A 65 14.49 -5.68 17.08
N TYR A 66 13.25 -6.06 17.38
CA TYR A 66 12.77 -6.18 18.76
C TYR A 66 13.62 -7.16 19.58
N GLY A 67 13.89 -8.35 19.03
CA GLY A 67 14.71 -9.37 19.68
C GLY A 67 16.14 -8.89 19.94
N PHE A 68 16.74 -8.15 19.00
CA PHE A 68 18.06 -7.54 19.18
C PHE A 68 18.05 -6.51 20.34
N LEU A 69 17.05 -5.63 20.39
CA LEU A 69 16.93 -4.61 21.42
C LEU A 69 16.64 -5.19 22.81
N ASN A 70 15.87 -6.29 22.89
CA ASN A 70 15.47 -6.90 24.15
C ASN A 70 16.52 -7.86 24.76
N ARG A 71 17.56 -8.23 24.01
CA ARG A 71 18.63 -9.15 24.49
C ARG A 71 19.51 -8.49 25.55
N SER A 72 19.65 -9.12 26.72
CA SER A 72 20.50 -8.63 27.82
C SER A 72 22.00 -8.74 27.53
N ASN A 73 22.41 -9.69 26.67
CA ASN A 73 23.80 -9.91 26.27
C ASN A 73 24.30 -8.98 25.16
N VAL A 74 23.47 -8.06 24.66
CA VAL A 74 23.85 -7.06 23.65
C VAL A 74 24.18 -5.75 24.37
N LEU A 75 25.37 -5.20 24.10
CA LEU A 75 25.82 -3.94 24.68
C LEU A 75 24.85 -2.79 24.39
N THR A 76 24.57 -1.97 25.40
CA THR A 76 23.69 -0.79 25.28
C THR A 76 24.16 0.18 24.19
N ALA A 77 25.48 0.38 24.06
CA ALA A 77 26.05 1.25 23.02
C ALA A 77 25.70 0.77 21.59
N LEU A 78 25.65 -0.54 21.35
CA LEU A 78 25.26 -1.10 20.05
C LEU A 78 23.77 -0.89 19.78
N LYS A 79 22.92 -1.03 20.80
CA LYS A 79 21.47 -0.77 20.69
C LYS A 79 21.19 0.70 20.37
N ILE A 80 21.87 1.62 21.04
CA ILE A 80 21.76 3.07 20.76
C ILE A 80 22.19 3.37 19.32
N LYS A 81 23.30 2.78 18.85
CA LYS A 81 23.76 2.95 17.47
C LYS A 81 22.74 2.45 16.45
N PHE A 82 22.09 1.32 16.70
CA PHE A 82 21.03 0.77 15.86
C PHE A 82 19.78 1.67 15.82
N ILE A 83 19.36 2.25 16.94
CA ILE A 83 18.21 3.18 16.98
C ILE A 83 18.50 4.48 16.21
N ASN A 84 19.74 4.97 16.31
CA ASN A 84 20.14 6.24 15.72
C ASN A 84 20.61 6.13 14.26
N SER A 85 20.69 4.93 13.69
CA SER A 85 21.05 4.75 12.28
C SER A 85 19.84 5.04 11.38
N ALA A 86 20.03 5.94 10.40
CA ALA A 86 19.06 6.27 9.35
C ALA A 86 19.15 5.29 8.18
#